data_AF-A0A5N6S2H0-F1
#
_entry.id   AF-A0A5N6S2H0-F1
#
_cell.length_a   1.000
_cell.length_b   1.000
_cell.length_c   1.000
_cell.angle_alpha   90.00
_cell.angle_beta   90.00
_cell.angle_gamma   90.00
#
_symmetry.space_group_name_H-M   'P 1'
#
loop_
_entity.id
_entity.type
_entity.pdbx_description
1 polymer ?
#
loop_
_entity_poly.entity_id
_entity_poly.type
_entity_poly.pdbx_seq_one_letter_code
_entity_poly.pdbx_strand_id
1 'polypeptide(L)' 'MTMTDWRHMSPEHLDGRAFAATTRHGATLRGTLGMTARTVLKDLDGLAVILYMTPDHAMHLNEQLFAGITIGGKR' A
#
# COMPACT_ATOMS: atom_id res chain seq x y z
N MET A 1 -15.79 -1.88 -6.22
CA MET A 1 -14.47 -2.49 -5.94
C MET A 1 -14.57 -3.19 -4.61
N THR A 2 -14.29 -4.49 -4.54
CA THR A 2 -14.16 -5.22 -3.29
C THR A 2 -12.90 -4.74 -2.56
N MET A 3 -13.06 -4.29 -1.31
CA MET A 3 -11.93 -3.93 -0.45
C MET A 3 -11.18 -5.21 -0.08
N THR A 4 -9.89 -5.27 -0.39
CA THR A 4 -9.02 -6.36 0.10
C THR A 4 -8.59 -6.06 1.53
N ASP A 5 -8.72 -7.02 2.44
CA ASP A 5 -8.06 -6.93 3.74
C ASP A 5 -6.56 -7.21 3.59
N TRP A 6 -5.81 -6.14 3.38
CA TRP A 6 -4.41 -6.17 3.01
C TRP A 6 -3.45 -6.29 4.20
N ARG A 7 -3.93 -6.06 5.43
CA ARG A 7 -3.08 -5.99 6.63
C ARG A 7 -2.37 -7.31 6.94
N HIS A 8 -2.98 -8.42 6.53
CA HIS A 8 -2.48 -9.78 6.74
C HIS A 8 -1.80 -10.37 5.51
N MET A 9 -1.70 -9.61 4.40
CA MET A 9 -1.09 -10.10 3.17
C MET A 9 0.42 -9.85 3.17
N SER A 10 1.19 -10.71 2.50
CA SER A 10 2.61 -10.44 2.29
C SER A 10 2.83 -9.35 1.23
N PRO A 11 4.00 -8.68 1.20
CA PRO A 11 4.28 -7.66 0.21
C PRO A 11 4.19 -8.20 -1.23
N GLU A 12 4.62 -9.44 -1.46
CA GLU A 12 4.55 -10.11 -2.77
C GLU A 12 3.11 -10.31 -3.24
N HIS A 13 2.15 -10.49 -2.32
CA HIS A 13 0.74 -10.61 -2.67
C HIS A 13 0.09 -9.28 -3.04
N LEU A 14 0.68 -8.17 -2.60
CA LEU A 14 0.20 -6.81 -2.82
C LEU A 14 0.94 -6.10 -3.97
N ASP A 15 2.12 -6.60 -4.36
CA ASP A 15 2.88 -6.12 -5.50
C ASP A 15 2.06 -6.17 -6.80
N GLY A 16 2.16 -5.11 -7.60
CA GLY A 16 1.39 -4.91 -8.83
C GLY A 16 -0.10 -4.59 -8.62
N ARG A 17 -0.61 -4.47 -7.39
CA ARG A 17 -2.01 -4.11 -7.15
C ARG A 17 -2.24 -2.61 -7.27
N ALA A 18 -3.37 -2.24 -7.86
CA ALA A 18 -3.84 -0.87 -7.83
C ALA A 18 -4.22 -0.44 -6.41
N PHE A 19 -3.91 0.80 -6.05
CA PHE A 19 -4.30 1.40 -4.78
C PHE A 19 -4.88 2.80 -4.95
N ALA A 20 -5.65 3.23 -3.95
CA ALA A 20 -5.99 4.62 -3.73
C ALA A 20 -5.76 4.96 -2.25
N ALA A 21 -4.84 5.87 -1.97
CA ALA A 21 -4.47 6.31 -0.63
C ALA A 21 -4.83 7.78 -0.41
N THR A 22 -5.43 8.07 0.74
CA THR A 22 -5.74 9.45 1.15
C THR A 22 -4.57 9.99 1.96
N THR A 23 -3.97 11.10 1.53
CA THR A 23 -2.92 11.78 2.28
C THR A 23 -3.49 12.44 3.53
N ARG A 24 -2.64 12.77 4.52
CA ARG A 24 -3.10 13.51 5.71
C ARG A 24 -3.64 14.91 5.40
N HIS A 25 -3.32 15.48 4.25
CA HIS A 25 -3.85 16.76 3.79
C HIS A 25 -5.16 16.63 3.01
N GLY A 26 -5.73 15.41 2.90
CA GLY A 26 -7.01 15.16 2.24
C GLY A 26 -6.92 14.95 0.73
N ALA A 27 -5.72 14.99 0.13
CA ALA A 27 -5.54 14.64 -1.28
C ALA A 27 -5.60 13.12 -1.47
N THR A 28 -5.99 12.65 -2.67
CA THR A 28 -5.97 11.22 -3.00
C THR A 28 -4.85 10.93 -3.99
N LEU A 29 -3.94 10.03 -3.61
CA LEU A 29 -2.95 9.44 -4.51
C LEU A 29 -3.50 8.12 -5.04
N ARG A 30 -3.38 7.89 -6.35
CA ARG A 30 -3.77 6.64 -7.00
C ARG A 30 -2.60 6.14 -7.83
N GLY A 31 -2.39 4.84 -7.80
CA GLY A 31 -1.27 4.24 -8.52
C GLY A 31 -1.28 2.72 -8.39
N THR A 32 -0.10 2.15 -8.59
CA THR A 32 0.13 0.71 -8.47
C THR A 32 1.22 0.48 -7.46
N LEU A 33 1.00 -0.45 -6.53
CA LEU A 33 2.01 -0.83 -5.55
C LEU A 33 3.14 -1.57 -6.27
N GLY A 34 4.37 -1.19 -5.94
CA GLY A 34 5.59 -1.81 -6.40
C GLY A 34 6.49 -2.18 -5.24
N MET A 35 6.87 -3.45 -5.16
CA MET A 35 7.79 -3.93 -4.13
C MET A 35 9.20 -3.45 -4.44
N THR A 36 9.81 -2.69 -3.52
CA THR A 36 11.17 -2.16 -3.68
C THR A 36 12.19 -2.82 -2.75
N ALA A 37 11.71 -3.42 -1.66
CA ALA A 37 12.46 -4.29 -0.77
C ALA A 37 11.49 -5.36 -0.25
N ARG A 38 12.03 -6.43 0.35
CA ARG A 38 11.22 -7.56 0.86
C ARG A 38 10.09 -7.16 1.82
N THR A 39 10.18 -5.99 2.44
CA THR A 39 9.21 -5.50 3.43
C THR A 39 8.58 -4.17 3.03
N VAL A 40 8.80 -3.64 1.81
CA VAL A 40 8.39 -2.27 1.47
C VAL A 40 7.73 -2.21 0.09
N LEU A 41 6.53 -1.63 0.04
CA LEU A 41 5.78 -1.31 -1.17
C LEU A 41 5.71 0.21 -1.35
N LYS A 42 6.13 0.67 -2.52
CA LYS A 42 6.02 2.07 -2.96
C LYS A 42 4.97 2.19 -4.05
N ASP A 43 4.62 3.42 -4.39
CA ASP A 43 4.03 3.68 -5.70
C ASP A 43 5.06 3.38 -6.79
N LEU A 44 4.66 2.75 -7.90
CA LEU A 44 5.56 2.40 -9.01
C LEU A 44 6.20 3.62 -9.67
N ASP A 45 5.55 4.78 -9.61
CA ASP A 45 6.13 6.06 -10.03
C ASP A 45 7.25 6.55 -9.07
N GLY A 46 7.51 5.81 -7.99
CA GLY A 46 8.59 6.07 -7.04
C GLY A 46 8.33 7.20 -6.05
N LEU A 47 7.12 7.78 -6.06
CA LEU A 47 6.80 9.01 -5.33
C LEU A 47 6.79 8.85 -3.80
N ALA A 48 6.28 7.72 -3.29
CA ALA A 48 6.14 7.52 -1.85
C ALA A 48 6.18 6.05 -1.43
N VAL A 49 6.67 5.79 -0.22
CA VAL A 49 6.43 4.51 0.48
C VAL A 49 4.98 4.50 0.94
N ILE A 50 4.23 3.52 0.44
CA ILE A 50 2.82 3.37 0.74
C ILE A 50 2.62 2.40 1.90
N LEU A 51 3.17 1.18 1.79
CA LEU A 51 3.06 0.16 2.84
C LEU A 51 4.42 -0.39 3.21
N TYR A 52 4.53 -0.88 4.45
CA TYR A 52 5.69 -1.62 4.91
C TYR A 52 5.27 -2.75 5.86
N MET A 53 6.08 -3.81 5.92
CA MET A 53 5.91 -4.92 6.84
C MET A 53 6.77 -4.74 8.08
N THR A 54 6.17 -4.93 9.25
CA THR A 54 6.84 -4.93 10.56
C THR A 54 7.30 -6.34 10.95
N PRO A 55 8.17 -6.48 11.97
CA PRO A 55 8.68 -7.79 12.40
C PRO A 55 7.62 -8.80 12.87
N ASP A 56 6.42 -8.34 13.23
CA ASP A 56 5.25 -9.18 13.55
C ASP A 56 4.53 -9.72 12.30
N HIS A 57 5.10 -9.50 11.10
CA HIS A 57 4.57 -9.89 9.80
C HIS A 57 3.23 -9.24 9.43
N ALA A 58 2.85 -8.13 10.08
CA ALA A 58 1.72 -7.32 9.68
C ALA A 58 2.12 -6.25 8.66
N MET A 59 1.23 -5.94 7.73
CA MET A 59 1.38 -4.78 6.84
C MET A 59 0.82 -3.53 7.51
N HIS A 60 1.59 -2.46 7.43
CA HIS A 60 1.26 -1.14 7.93
C HIS A 60 1.23 -0.12 6.80
N LEU A 61 0.29 0.83 6.92
CA LEU A 61 0.29 2.04 6.10
C LEU A 61 1.41 2.96 6.58
N ASN A 62 2.05 3.69 5.66
CA ASN A 62 2.87 4.84 6.04
C ASN A 62 1.99 5.98 6.57
N GLU A 63 1.62 5.85 7.85
CA GLU A 63 0.73 6.78 8.52
C GLU A 63 1.33 8.17 8.70
N GLN A 64 2.64 8.36 8.51
CA GLN A 64 3.22 9.71 8.49
C GLN A 64 2.74 10.51 7.28
N LEU A 65 2.47 9.85 6.15
CA LEU A 65 2.05 10.48 4.90
C LEU A 65 0.53 10.33 4.63
N PHE A 66 -0.03 9.18 5.01
CA PHE A 66 -1.39 8.79 4.62
C PHE A 66 -2.31 8.61 5.83
N ALA A 67 -3.57 8.98 5.64
CA ALA A 67 -4.66 8.78 6.60
C ALA A 67 -5.45 7.49 6.33
N GLY A 68 -5.34 6.92 5.12
CA GLY A 68 -6.02 5.68 4.77
C GLY A 68 -5.65 5.17 3.38
N ILE A 69 -5.98 3.91 3.12
CA ILE A 69 -5.73 3.27 1.83
C ILE A 69 -6.79 2.22 1.51
N THR A 70 -7.08 2.09 0.22
CA THR A 70 -7.82 0.99 -0.37
C THR A 70 -6.95 0.30 -1.42
N ILE A 71 -6.97 -1.03 -1.43
CA ILE A 71 -6.22 -1.85 -2.38
C ILE A 71 -7.19 -2.71 -3.18
N GLY A 72 -7.06 -2.68 -4.50
CA GLY A 72 -7.89 -3.45 -5.41
C GLY A 72 -7.73 -4.97 -5.19
N GLY A 73 -8.84 -5.70 -5.33
CA GLY A 73 -8.81 -7.16 -5.43
C GLY A 73 -8.12 -7.64 -6.70
N LYS A 74 -7.58 -8.86 -6.68
CA LYS A 74 -7.11 -9.56 -7.88
C LYS A 74 -8.34 -9.97 -8.71
N ARG A 75 -8.34 -9.68 -10.02
CA ARG A 75 -9.36 -10.21 -10.93
C ARG A 75 -9.26 -11.72 -11.03
#